data_AF-A0A357G2N3-F1
#
_entry.id   AF-A0A357G2N3-F1
#
_cell.length_a   1.000
_cell.length_b   1.000
_cell.length_c   1.000
_cell.angle_alpha   90.00
_cell.angle_beta   90.00
_cell.angle_gamma   90.00
#
_symmetry.space_group_name_H-M   'P 1'
#
loop_
_entity.id
_entity.type
_entity.pdbx_description
1 polymer ?
#
loop_
_entity_poly.entity_id
_entity_poly.type
_entity_poly.pdbx_seq_one_letter_code
_entity_poly.pdbx_strand_id
1 'polypeptide(L)'
;IADFNGALGDILDMSGIFSKDMSNLQDALTNYVFARNSGTNTIISVDVDGAAGPAVKTDVVVLQNVTNLNLLNEINTGHIDINAFA
;
A
#
# COMPACT_ATOMS: atom_id res chain seq x y z
N ILE A 1 5.83 -10.03 5.51
CA ILE A 1 5.30 -11.08 4.60
C ILE A 1 6.49 -11.63 3.84
N ALA A 2 6.77 -12.93 3.94
CA ALA A 2 8.04 -13.50 3.46
C ALA A 2 8.02 -13.87 1.97
N ASP A 3 6.83 -14.03 1.40
CA ASP A 3 6.57 -14.70 0.13
C ASP A 3 5.44 -14.05 -0.69
N PHE A 4 5.13 -12.77 -0.42
CA PHE A 4 4.05 -12.06 -1.13
C PHE A 4 4.21 -12.15 -2.65
N ASN A 5 3.19 -12.68 -3.31
CA ASN A 5 3.14 -12.83 -4.75
C ASN A 5 1.71 -12.67 -5.29
N GLY A 6 1.37 -11.46 -5.72
CA GLY A 6 0.07 -11.17 -6.33
C GLY A 6 -0.26 -12.03 -7.55
N ALA A 7 0.75 -12.42 -8.35
CA ALA A 7 0.55 -13.30 -9.50
C ALA A 7 0.17 -14.75 -9.11
N LEU A 8 0.39 -15.14 -7.86
CA LEU A 8 -0.04 -16.44 -7.31
C LEU A 8 -1.32 -16.33 -6.49
N GLY A 9 -1.94 -15.15 -6.43
CA GLY A 9 -3.24 -14.93 -5.80
C GLY A 9 -3.18 -14.29 -4.41
N ASP A 10 -2.01 -13.85 -3.95
CA ASP A 10 -1.93 -13.11 -2.69
C ASP A 10 -2.61 -11.74 -2.81
N ILE A 11 -3.40 -11.40 -1.80
CA ILE A 11 -4.03 -10.08 -1.66
C ILE A 11 -3.58 -9.49 -0.33
N LEU A 12 -3.01 -8.28 -0.40
CA LEU A 12 -2.76 -7.46 0.77
C LEU A 12 -3.94 -6.50 0.95
N ASP A 13 -4.86 -6.87 1.83
CA ASP A 13 -5.99 -6.03 2.20
C ASP A 13 -5.58 -5.01 3.27
N MET A 14 -5.67 -3.72 2.94
CA MET A 14 -5.43 -2.58 3.79
C MET A 14 -6.67 -1.67 3.92
N SER A 15 -7.83 -2.13 3.44
CA SER A 15 -9.09 -1.37 3.45
C SER A 15 -9.47 -0.88 4.86
N GLY A 16 -9.22 -1.70 5.88
CA GLY A 16 -9.49 -1.37 7.29
C GLY A 16 -8.55 -0.33 7.92
N ILE A 17 -7.50 0.11 7.22
CA ILE A 17 -6.59 1.16 7.71
C ILE A 17 -7.18 2.55 7.46
N PHE A 18 -7.97 2.71 6.39
CA PHE A 18 -8.47 4.01 5.97
C PHE A 18 -9.87 4.27 6.54
N SER A 19 -10.04 5.43 7.17
CA SER A 19 -11.35 5.89 7.65
C SER A 19 -12.12 6.72 6.62
N LYS A 20 -11.59 6.85 5.40
CA LYS A 20 -12.16 7.61 4.29
C LYS A 20 -12.23 6.75 3.04
N ASP A 21 -13.09 7.15 2.12
CA ASP A 21 -13.13 6.55 0.79
C ASP A 21 -11.83 6.87 0.02
N MET A 22 -11.21 5.80 -0.50
CA MET A 22 -9.96 5.82 -1.26
C MET A 22 -10.18 5.52 -2.75
N SER A 23 -11.44 5.55 -3.20
CA SER A 23 -11.84 5.22 -4.58
C SER A 23 -11.13 6.06 -5.66
N ASN A 24 -10.65 7.26 -5.34
CA ASN A 24 -9.72 7.98 -6.20
C ASN A 24 -8.28 7.49 -6.00
N LEU A 25 -7.87 6.53 -6.83
CA LEU A 25 -6.56 5.89 -6.81
C LEU A 25 -5.38 6.88 -6.92
N GLN A 26 -5.51 7.93 -7.72
CA GLN A 26 -4.44 8.92 -7.88
C GLN A 26 -4.25 9.74 -6.60
N ASP A 27 -5.34 10.13 -5.94
CA ASP A 27 -5.28 10.83 -4.65
C ASP A 27 -4.75 9.91 -3.55
N ALA A 28 -5.15 8.63 -3.58
CA ALA A 28 -4.68 7.58 -2.68
C ALA A 28 -3.16 7.39 -2.72
N LEU A 29 -2.62 7.17 -3.92
CA LEU A 29 -1.19 6.94 -4.15
C LEU A 29 -0.33 8.17 -3.89
N THR A 30 -0.87 9.37 -4.13
CA THR A 30 -0.10 10.60 -3.99
C THR A 30 0.00 11.04 -2.54
N ASN A 31 -1.04 10.82 -1.74
CA ASN A 31 -1.16 11.43 -0.42
C ASN A 31 -1.13 10.42 0.74
N TYR A 32 -1.39 9.13 0.49
CA TYR A 32 -1.70 8.21 1.59
C TYR A 32 -0.87 6.93 1.59
N VAL A 33 -0.62 6.30 0.44
CA VAL A 33 0.08 5.00 0.38
C VAL A 33 1.43 5.14 -0.30
N PHE A 34 2.47 4.67 0.37
CA PHE A 34 3.85 4.81 -0.08
C PHE A 34 4.56 3.48 -0.06
N ALA A 35 5.38 3.22 -1.07
CA ALA A 35 6.27 2.06 -1.11
C ALA A 35 7.73 2.53 -1.23
N ARG A 36 8.63 1.92 -0.45
CA ARG A 36 10.07 2.17 -0.56
C ARG A 36 10.88 0.89 -0.40
N ASN A 37 11.99 0.78 -1.12
CA ASN A 37 12.91 -0.33 -0.95
C ASN A 37 13.77 -0.12 0.32
N SER A 38 14.03 -1.21 1.04
CA SER A 38 15.00 -1.30 2.14
C SER A 38 15.76 -2.62 2.00
N GLY A 39 16.99 -2.55 1.47
CA GLY A 39 17.71 -3.75 1.07
C GLY A 39 16.95 -4.53 -0.02
N THR A 40 16.69 -5.81 0.21
CA THR A 40 15.90 -6.69 -0.67
C THR A 40 14.40 -6.63 -0.39
N ASN A 41 13.95 -5.76 0.50
CA ASN A 41 12.56 -5.70 0.94
C ASN A 41 11.86 -4.44 0.41
N THR A 42 10.54 -4.50 0.34
CA THR A 42 9.68 -3.33 0.14
C THR A 42 8.94 -3.04 1.43
N ILE A 43 8.99 -1.79 1.89
CA ILE A 43 8.23 -1.29 3.02
C ILE A 43 7.05 -0.49 2.47
N ILE A 44 5.84 -0.88 2.86
CA ILE A 44 4.62 -0.11 2.62
C ILE A 44 4.32 0.72 3.86
N SER A 45 4.06 2.00 3.64
CA SER A 45 3.68 2.95 4.67
C SER A 45 2.38 3.64 4.32
N VAL A 46 1.64 4.03 5.36
CA VAL A 46 0.37 4.73 5.24
C VAL A 46 0.39 6.01 6.05
N ASP A 47 0.00 7.13 5.42
CA ASP A 47 -0.49 8.32 6.11
C ASP A 47 -2.00 8.14 6.29
N VAL A 48 -2.47 7.94 7.52
CA VAL A 48 -3.86 7.52 7.78
C VAL A 48 -4.82 8.71 7.71
N ASP A 49 -4.39 9.89 8.18
CA ASP A 49 -5.23 11.08 8.23
C ASP A 49 -5.04 11.98 6.99
N GLY A 50 -3.86 11.98 6.37
CA GLY A 50 -3.48 12.90 5.29
C GLY A 50 -3.41 14.36 5.71
N ALA A 51 -3.51 14.64 7.02
CA ALA A 51 -3.58 15.98 7.56
C ALA A 51 -2.18 16.58 7.73
N ALA A 52 -1.18 15.74 8.01
CA ALA A 52 0.21 16.17 8.18
C ALA A 52 1.10 15.91 6.95
N GLY A 53 0.55 15.26 5.91
CA GLY A 53 1.22 14.97 4.65
C GLY A 53 2.24 13.82 4.74
N PRO A 54 2.90 13.48 3.62
CA PRO A 54 3.72 12.26 3.44
C PRO A 54 4.92 12.12 4.40
N ALA A 55 5.22 13.17 5.17
CA ALA A 55 6.24 13.18 6.21
C ALA A 55 5.83 12.38 7.46
N VAL A 56 4.53 12.19 7.71
CA VAL A 56 3.99 11.53 8.93
C VAL A 56 3.31 10.20 8.60
N LYS A 57 3.88 9.45 7.66
CA LYS A 57 3.43 8.08 7.35
C LYS A 57 3.98 7.07 8.35
N THR A 58 3.21 6.02 8.61
CA THR A 58 3.58 4.89 9.46
C THR A 58 3.88 3.67 8.62
N ASP A 59 4.94 2.93 8.93
CA ASP A 59 5.22 1.64 8.29
C ASP A 59 4.19 0.59 8.74
N VAL A 60 3.49 -0.01 7.78
CA VAL A 60 2.42 -0.98 8.05
C VAL A 60 2.80 -2.39 7.63
N VAL A 61 3.61 -2.53 6.57
CA VAL A 61 3.98 -3.84 6.03
C VAL A 61 5.42 -3.84 5.54
N VAL A 62 6.12 -4.95 5.78
CA VAL A 62 7.40 -5.28 5.13
C VAL A 62 7.19 -6.52 4.26
N LEU A 63 7.33 -6.36 2.95
CA LEU A 63 7.36 -7.43 1.97
C LEU A 63 8.82 -7.86 1.79
N GLN A 64 9.17 -9.05 2.25
CA GLN A 64 10.54 -9.54 2.20
C GLN A 64 10.86 -10.06 0.81
N ASN A 65 12.08 -9.81 0.34
CA ASN A 65 12.55 -10.23 -0.99
C ASN A 65 11.69 -9.70 -2.17
N VAL A 66 10.94 -8.63 -1.93
CA VAL A 66 10.19 -7.90 -2.95
C VAL A 66 10.86 -6.55 -3.14
N THR A 67 11.23 -6.22 -4.36
CA THR A 67 11.83 -4.92 -4.72
C THR A 67 11.16 -4.35 -5.96
N ASN A 68 11.17 -3.02 -6.09
CA ASN A 68 10.60 -2.32 -7.25
C ASN A 68 9.10 -2.60 -7.44
N LEU A 69 8.39 -2.76 -6.32
CA LEU A 69 6.94 -2.92 -6.31
C LEU A 69 6.28 -1.73 -7.03
N ASN A 70 5.51 -2.00 -8.07
CA ASN A 70 4.70 -0.99 -8.74
C ASN A 70 3.35 -0.88 -8.03
N LEU A 71 3.26 -0.01 -7.03
CA LEU A 71 2.07 0.14 -6.20
C LEU A 71 0.79 0.43 -7.01
N LEU A 72 0.90 1.25 -8.07
CA LEU A 72 -0.22 1.52 -8.97
C LEU A 72 -0.69 0.26 -9.71
N ASN A 73 0.25 -0.55 -10.19
CA ASN A 73 -0.07 -1.82 -10.85
C ASN A 73 -0.77 -2.76 -9.87
N GLU A 74 -0.19 -2.97 -8.69
CA GLU A 74 -0.72 -3.93 -7.70
C GLU A 74 -2.13 -3.55 -7.21
N ILE A 75 -2.43 -2.25 -7.09
CA ILE A 75 -3.78 -1.81 -6.73
C ILE A 75 -4.75 -2.01 -7.91
N ASN A 76 -4.35 -1.65 -9.13
CA ASN A 76 -5.20 -1.85 -10.32
C ASN A 76 -5.49 -3.33 -10.61
N THR A 77 -4.56 -4.23 -10.28
CA THR A 77 -4.75 -5.67 -10.41
C THR A 77 -5.47 -6.29 -9.21
N GLY A 78 -5.75 -5.50 -8.16
CA GLY A 78 -6.43 -5.96 -6.94
C GLY A 78 -5.57 -6.81 -6.02
N HIS A 79 -4.25 -6.84 -6.21
CA HIS A 79 -3.32 -7.53 -5.30
C HIS A 79 -3.07 -6.71 -4.02
N ILE A 80 -3.31 -5.40 -4.06
CA ILE A 80 -3.35 -4.54 -2.90
C ILE A 80 -4.72 -3.85 -2.87
N ASP A 81 -5.49 -4.08 -1.82
CA ASP A 81 -6.78 -3.41 -1.62
C ASP A 81 -6.64 -2.28 -0.60
N ILE A 82 -7.12 -1.10 -0.98
CA ILE A 82 -7.10 0.12 -0.17
C ILE A 82 -8.48 0.75 -0.04
N ASN A 83 -9.48 0.22 -0.73
CA ASN A 83 -10.82 0.78 -0.72
C ASN A 83 -11.53 0.22 0.51
N ALA A 84 -11.85 1.08 1.46
CA ALA A 84 -12.76 0.71 2.56
C ALA A 84 -14.05 0.13 1.96
N PHE A 85 -14.49 -1.04 2.43
CA PHE A 85 -15.80 -1.57 2.07
C PHE A 85 -16.86 -0.50 2.41
N ALA A 86 -17.60 -0.06 1.39
CA ALA A 86 -18.78 0.78 1.55
C ALA A 86 -19.90 0.02 2.29
#